data_AF-A0A355W673-F1
#
_entry.id   AF-A0A355W673-F1
#
_cell.length_a   1.000
_cell.length_b   1.000
_cell.length_c   1.000
_cell.angle_alpha   90.00
_cell.angle_beta   90.00
_cell.angle_gamma   90.00
#
_symmetry.space_group_name_H-M   'P 1'
#
loop_
_entity.id
_entity.type
_entity.pdbx_description
1 polymer ?
#
loop_
_entity_poly.entity_id
_entity_poly.type
_entity_poly.pdbx_seq_one_letter_code
_entity_poly.pdbx_strand_id
1 'polypeptide(L)'
;MEKANIKVEKNVSEAPSTPENFHAFVYDLPLTENFKRATLKIYYPEKRGEKTKEDFKISLLLEMDRIGNIRTDFLFHKINNSLSLTFFVQDEAVKQYFEENINNVHQQIAPFFRALNLNVLISEEKIAQFDTEEYAQSNTEAYETVSRKVNITV
;
A
#
# COMPACT_ATOMS: atom_id res chain seq x y z
N MET A 1 54.57 30.11 -13.74
CA MET A 1 53.86 29.50 -12.59
C MET A 1 52.54 30.23 -12.45
N GLU A 2 51.48 29.70 -13.04
CA GLU A 2 50.13 30.25 -12.97
C GLU A 2 49.30 29.29 -12.11
N LYS A 3 48.79 29.78 -10.99
CA LYS A 3 48.06 28.97 -10.00
C LYS A 3 46.61 28.82 -10.45
N ALA A 4 46.17 27.58 -10.64
CA ALA A 4 44.78 27.24 -10.88
C ALA A 4 43.90 27.67 -9.68
N ASN A 5 42.84 28.44 -9.95
CA ASN A 5 41.76 28.67 -9.00
C ASN A 5 40.71 27.55 -9.17
N ILE A 6 40.72 26.58 -8.26
CA ILE A 6 39.65 25.59 -8.14
C ILE A 6 38.53 26.24 -7.33
N LYS A 7 37.42 26.56 -8.01
CA LYS A 7 36.18 26.97 -7.36
C LYS A 7 35.50 25.70 -6.85
N VAL A 8 35.62 25.43 -5.55
CA VAL A 8 34.87 24.35 -4.90
C VAL A 8 33.40 24.76 -4.83
N GLU A 9 32.59 24.22 -5.72
CA GLU A 9 31.14 24.26 -5.58
C GLU A 9 30.76 23.43 -4.35
N LYS A 10 30.23 24.11 -3.32
CA LYS A 10 29.57 23.45 -2.20
C LYS A 10 28.34 22.74 -2.75
N ASN A 11 28.45 21.43 -2.95
CA ASN A 11 27.29 20.55 -3.03
C ASN A 11 26.43 20.80 -1.79
N VAL A 12 25.27 21.40 -1.99
CA VAL A 12 24.22 21.46 -0.99
C VAL A 12 23.76 20.02 -0.81
N SER A 13 24.26 19.36 0.24
CA SER A 13 23.69 18.11 0.71
C SER A 13 22.25 18.40 1.14
N GLU A 14 21.27 17.88 0.41
CA GLU A 14 19.91 17.76 0.91
C GLU A 14 19.98 17.09 2.29
N ALA A 15 19.48 17.79 3.31
CA ALA A 15 19.35 17.21 4.63
C ALA A 15 18.49 15.95 4.53
N PRO A 16 18.81 14.88 5.28
CA PRO A 16 17.96 13.69 5.31
C PRO A 16 16.54 14.13 5.68
N SER A 17 15.59 13.93 4.77
CA SER A 17 14.18 14.20 5.01
C SER A 17 13.77 13.41 6.25
N THR A 18 13.53 14.09 7.37
CA THR A 18 12.94 13.47 8.55
C THR A 18 11.69 12.72 8.12
N PRO A 19 11.55 11.43 8.46
CA PRO A 19 10.38 10.65 8.08
C PRO A 19 9.13 11.39 8.56
N GLU A 20 8.20 11.58 7.64
CA GLU A 20 6.93 12.21 7.94
C GLU A 20 6.16 11.30 8.89
N ASN A 21 5.78 11.82 10.06
CA ASN A 21 5.02 11.06 11.05
C ASN A 21 3.57 10.96 10.57
N PHE A 22 3.04 9.73 10.52
CA PHE A 22 1.64 9.47 10.23
C PHE A 22 0.89 9.11 11.50
N HIS A 23 -0.33 9.61 11.60
CA HIS A 23 -1.31 9.17 12.60
C HIS A 23 -2.26 8.16 11.96
N ALA A 24 -2.78 7.24 12.76
CA ALA A 24 -3.75 6.24 12.32
C ALA A 24 -5.08 6.38 13.07
N PHE A 25 -6.18 6.45 12.33
CA PHE A 25 -7.52 6.23 12.88
C PHE A 25 -7.87 4.76 12.75
N VAL A 26 -8.23 4.11 13.85
CA VAL A 26 -8.60 2.69 13.89
C VAL A 26 -10.08 2.58 14.21
N TYR A 27 -10.81 1.81 13.41
CA TYR A 27 -12.25 1.64 13.55
C TYR A 27 -12.67 0.19 13.32
N ASP A 28 -13.38 -0.39 14.29
CA ASP A 28 -13.98 -1.70 14.12
C ASP A 28 -15.29 -1.59 13.34
N LEU A 29 -15.35 -2.27 12.21
CA LEU A 29 -16.51 -2.26 11.33
C LEU A 29 -17.62 -3.12 11.94
N PRO A 30 -18.86 -2.61 12.02
CA PRO A 30 -20.00 -3.36 12.57
C PRO A 30 -20.53 -4.36 11.54
N LEU A 31 -19.70 -5.36 11.18
CA LEU A 31 -20.09 -6.44 10.29
C LEU A 31 -20.73 -7.57 11.11
N THR A 32 -21.92 -8.02 10.69
CA THR A 32 -22.77 -8.92 11.50
C THR A 32 -22.75 -10.38 11.05
N GLU A 33 -22.15 -10.72 9.90
CA GLU A 33 -22.19 -12.08 9.33
C GLU A 33 -20.83 -12.52 8.78
N ASN A 34 -20.36 -13.72 9.16
CA ASN A 34 -19.16 -14.41 8.66
C ASN A 34 -17.79 -13.79 9.01
N PHE A 35 -17.75 -12.77 9.88
CA PHE A 35 -16.51 -12.16 10.36
C PHE A 35 -16.40 -12.30 11.88
N LYS A 36 -15.23 -12.75 12.36
CA LYS A 36 -14.89 -12.67 13.79
C LYS A 36 -14.52 -11.24 14.18
N ARG A 37 -13.82 -10.56 13.27
CA ARG A 37 -13.35 -9.18 13.44
C ARG A 37 -13.20 -8.54 12.07
N ALA A 38 -13.51 -7.25 11.98
CA ALA A 38 -13.21 -6.44 10.82
C ALA A 38 -12.75 -5.06 11.30
N THR A 39 -11.51 -4.69 11.01
CA THR A 39 -10.92 -3.44 11.51
C THR A 39 -10.32 -2.65 10.35
N LEU A 40 -10.69 -1.37 10.27
CA LEU A 40 -10.18 -0.42 9.30
C LEU A 40 -9.18 0.52 9.96
N LYS A 41 -7.99 0.63 9.37
CA LYS A 41 -6.95 1.60 9.74
C LYS A 41 -6.78 2.62 8.61
N ILE A 42 -6.92 3.90 8.92
CA ILE A 42 -6.76 5.01 7.98
C ILE A 42 -5.54 5.81 8.41
N TYR A 43 -4.51 5.86 7.56
CA TYR A 43 -3.28 6.61 7.83
C TYR A 43 -3.36 8.01 7.22
N TYR A 44 -2.96 9.02 7.97
CA TYR A 44 -2.95 10.41 7.52
C TYR A 44 -1.74 11.17 8.10
N PRO A 45 -1.21 12.16 7.36
CA PRO A 45 -0.03 12.92 7.80
C PRO A 45 -0.34 13.76 9.04
N GLU A 46 0.65 13.91 9.92
CA GLU A 46 0.57 14.83 11.06
C GLU A 46 0.54 16.30 10.63
N LYS A 47 1.21 16.67 9.53
CA LYS A 47 1.30 18.05 9.06
C LYS A 47 0.53 18.24 7.74
N ARG A 48 -0.57 19.00 7.80
CA ARG A 48 -1.25 19.50 6.60
C ARG A 48 -0.48 20.69 6.00
N GLY A 49 0.68 20.44 5.42
CA GLY A 49 1.32 21.44 4.56
C GLY A 49 0.55 21.58 3.25
N GLU A 50 0.41 22.80 2.71
CA GLU A 50 -0.34 23.11 1.48
C GLU A 50 0.14 22.42 0.19
N LYS A 51 1.15 21.54 0.27
CA LYS A 51 1.79 20.89 -0.88
C LYS A 51 2.03 19.39 -0.68
N THR A 52 1.27 18.73 0.17
CA THR A 52 1.42 17.30 0.33
C THR A 52 0.80 16.60 -0.88
N LYS A 53 1.67 16.27 -1.84
CA LYS A 53 1.44 15.32 -2.94
C LYS A 53 1.34 13.90 -2.38
N GLU A 54 0.57 13.72 -1.32
CA GLU A 54 0.68 12.52 -0.52
C GLU A 54 -0.17 11.41 -1.08
N ASP A 55 0.41 10.22 -0.98
CA ASP A 55 -0.26 8.97 -1.20
C ASP A 55 -1.07 8.63 0.06
N PHE A 56 -2.28 8.15 -0.12
CA PHE A 56 -3.13 7.76 1.00
C PHE A 56 -3.02 6.26 1.23
N LYS A 57 -2.71 5.86 2.46
CA LYS A 57 -2.76 4.47 2.88
C LYS A 57 -4.01 4.20 3.72
N ILE A 58 -4.73 3.14 3.36
CA ILE A 58 -5.76 2.53 4.19
C ILE A 58 -5.40 1.06 4.32
N SER A 59 -5.56 0.49 5.50
CA SER A 59 -5.40 -0.94 5.73
C SER A 59 -6.68 -1.51 6.33
N LEU A 60 -7.10 -2.67 5.83
CA LEU A 60 -8.28 -3.39 6.30
C LEU A 60 -7.86 -4.77 6.75
N LEU A 61 -8.23 -5.15 7.97
CA LEU A 61 -8.11 -6.53 8.46
C LEU A 61 -9.50 -7.15 8.54
N LEU A 62 -9.66 -8.32 7.93
CA LEU A 62 -10.85 -9.16 8.03
C LEU A 62 -10.45 -10.51 8.61
N GLU A 63 -10.96 -10.86 9.78
CA GLU A 63 -10.80 -12.19 10.37
C GLU A 63 -12.03 -13.03 10.01
N MET A 64 -11.85 -13.99 9.11
CA MET A 64 -12.94 -14.79 8.55
C MET A 64 -12.86 -16.24 9.01
N ASP A 65 -14.01 -16.86 9.27
CA ASP A 65 -14.05 -18.22 9.85
C ASP A 65 -13.46 -19.30 8.94
N ARG A 66 -13.64 -19.19 7.62
CA ARG A 66 -13.31 -20.26 6.66
C ARG A 66 -12.02 -20.03 5.88
N ILE A 67 -11.71 -18.78 5.55
CA ILE A 67 -10.56 -18.40 4.71
C ILE A 67 -9.45 -17.75 5.52
N GLY A 68 -9.62 -17.68 6.85
CA GLY A 68 -8.64 -17.13 7.76
C GLY A 68 -8.59 -15.61 7.76
N ASN A 69 -7.48 -15.08 8.24
CA ASN A 69 -7.27 -13.65 8.36
C ASN A 69 -6.73 -13.08 7.06
N ILE A 70 -7.35 -12.01 6.58
CA ILE A 70 -6.97 -11.34 5.35
C ILE A 70 -6.72 -9.88 5.68
N ARG A 71 -5.50 -9.42 5.41
CA ARG A 71 -5.17 -8.00 5.47
C ARG A 71 -5.13 -7.45 4.04
N THR A 72 -5.72 -6.29 3.82
CA THR A 72 -5.65 -5.58 2.54
C THR A 72 -5.11 -4.18 2.76
N ASP A 73 -4.02 -3.86 2.10
CA ASP A 73 -3.47 -2.51 2.08
C ASP A 73 -3.83 -1.82 0.76
N PHE A 74 -4.43 -0.64 0.88
CA PHE A 74 -4.81 0.25 -0.21
C PHE A 74 -3.84 1.42 -0.21
N LEU A 75 -3.11 1.60 -1.31
CA LEU A 75 -2.22 2.74 -1.52
C LEU A 75 -2.71 3.54 -2.72
N PHE A 76 -3.30 4.70 -2.44
CA PHE A 76 -3.81 5.61 -3.46
C PHE A 76 -2.77 6.69 -3.76
N HIS A 77 -2.25 6.68 -4.99
CA HIS A 77 -1.31 7.69 -5.45
C HIS A 77 -2.05 8.83 -6.16
N LYS A 78 -2.12 9.99 -5.49
CA LYS A 78 -2.95 11.11 -5.95
C LYS A 78 -2.47 11.75 -7.25
N ILE A 79 -1.14 11.80 -7.47
CA ILE A 79 -0.54 12.48 -8.64
C ILE A 79 -0.97 11.82 -9.95
N ASN A 80 -0.92 10.49 -9.99
CA ASN A 80 -1.20 9.71 -11.20
C ASN A 80 -2.62 9.11 -11.19
N ASN A 81 -3.43 9.37 -10.15
CA ASN A 81 -4.73 8.76 -9.93
C ASN A 81 -4.66 7.22 -10.05
N SER A 82 -3.67 6.61 -9.38
CA SER A 82 -3.51 5.16 -9.36
C SER A 82 -3.81 4.58 -8.00
N LEU A 83 -4.25 3.34 -7.98
CA LEU A 83 -4.52 2.59 -6.77
C LEU A 83 -3.75 1.28 -6.81
N SER A 84 -3.03 0.98 -5.73
CA SER A 84 -2.43 -0.32 -5.51
C SER A 84 -3.16 -1.00 -4.34
N LEU A 85 -3.68 -2.21 -4.57
CA LEU A 85 -4.20 -3.07 -3.52
C LEU A 85 -3.26 -4.25 -3.35
N THR A 86 -2.85 -4.50 -2.11
CA THR A 86 -2.09 -5.69 -1.74
C THR A 86 -2.88 -6.48 -0.73
N PHE A 87 -3.28 -7.69 -1.12
CA PHE A 87 -3.93 -8.67 -0.27
C PHE A 87 -2.85 -9.54 0.36
N PHE A 88 -2.81 -9.59 1.70
CA PHE A 88 -1.98 -10.49 2.47
C PHE A 88 -2.86 -11.61 3.02
N VAL A 89 -2.48 -12.86 2.70
CA VAL A 89 -3.21 -14.08 3.08
C VAL A 89 -2.27 -15.05 3.81
N GLN A 90 -2.84 -16.09 4.42
CA GLN A 90 -2.08 -17.02 5.29
C GLN A 90 -1.46 -18.19 4.53
N ASP A 91 -2.10 -18.68 3.46
CA ASP A 91 -1.64 -19.87 2.73
C ASP A 91 -1.88 -19.80 1.21
N GLU A 92 -1.30 -20.75 0.49
CA GLU A 92 -1.35 -20.81 -0.98
C GLU A 92 -2.75 -21.14 -1.52
N ALA A 93 -3.56 -21.91 -0.79
CA ALA A 93 -4.91 -22.25 -1.25
C ALA A 93 -5.79 -21.00 -1.26
N VAL A 94 -5.68 -20.14 -0.24
CA VAL A 94 -6.37 -18.85 -0.20
C VAL A 94 -5.80 -17.89 -1.25
N LYS A 95 -4.47 -17.85 -1.44
CA LYS A 95 -3.85 -17.04 -2.50
C LYS A 95 -4.38 -17.43 -3.88
N GLN A 96 -4.42 -18.71 -4.20
CA GLN A 96 -4.93 -19.21 -5.48
C GLN A 96 -6.41 -18.82 -5.67
N TYR A 97 -7.23 -18.95 -4.63
CA TYR A 97 -8.63 -18.52 -4.69
C TYR A 97 -8.77 -17.02 -5.02
N PHE A 98 -7.93 -16.17 -4.43
CA PHE A 98 -7.89 -14.74 -4.76
C PHE A 98 -7.41 -14.49 -6.19
N GLU A 99 -6.35 -15.15 -6.63
CA GLU A 99 -5.80 -15.03 -7.98
C GLU A 99 -6.80 -15.45 -9.07
N GLU A 100 -7.57 -16.51 -8.83
CA GLU A 100 -8.64 -16.97 -9.74
C GLU A 100 -9.76 -15.91 -9.89
N ASN A 101 -10.03 -15.13 -8.84
CA ASN A 101 -11.08 -14.11 -8.80
C ASN A 101 -10.57 -12.69 -9.03
N ILE A 102 -9.25 -12.48 -9.17
CA ILE A 102 -8.64 -11.14 -9.19
C ILE A 102 -9.10 -10.31 -10.40
N ASN A 103 -9.43 -10.98 -11.51
CA ASN A 103 -9.95 -10.33 -12.71
C ASN A 103 -11.31 -9.68 -12.47
N ASN A 104 -12.17 -10.30 -11.65
CA ASN A 104 -13.47 -9.73 -11.31
C ASN A 104 -13.31 -8.47 -10.47
N VAL A 105 -12.38 -8.49 -9.51
CA VAL A 105 -12.02 -7.33 -8.69
C VAL A 105 -11.45 -6.21 -9.57
N HIS A 106 -10.53 -6.55 -10.49
CA HIS A 106 -9.96 -5.60 -11.42
C HIS A 106 -11.02 -4.90 -12.27
N GLN A 107 -11.94 -5.67 -12.87
CA GLN A 107 -12.98 -5.11 -13.73
C GLN A 107 -13.91 -4.13 -13.00
N GLN A 108 -14.20 -4.36 -11.72
CA GLN A 108 -15.07 -3.49 -10.94
C GLN A 108 -14.36 -2.20 -10.49
N ILE A 109 -13.06 -2.27 -10.18
CA ILE A 109 -12.32 -1.14 -9.59
C ILE A 109 -11.61 -0.30 -10.67
N ALA A 110 -11.09 -0.93 -11.72
CA ALA A 110 -10.28 -0.26 -12.74
C ALA A 110 -10.94 0.99 -13.37
N PRO A 111 -12.27 1.06 -13.61
CA PRO A 111 -12.90 2.24 -14.19
C PRO A 111 -12.72 3.54 -13.38
N PHE A 112 -12.40 3.45 -12.08
CA PHE A 112 -12.26 4.62 -11.21
C PHE A 112 -10.84 5.20 -11.19
N PHE A 113 -9.84 4.48 -11.72
CA PHE A 113 -8.42 4.84 -11.61
C PHE A 113 -7.74 4.83 -12.99
N ARG A 114 -6.69 5.63 -13.14
CA ARG A 114 -5.86 5.61 -14.37
C ARG A 114 -5.00 4.35 -14.46
N ALA A 115 -4.61 3.82 -13.30
CA ALA A 115 -3.89 2.57 -13.18
C ALA A 115 -4.33 1.86 -11.90
N LEU A 116 -4.45 0.54 -11.98
CA LEU A 116 -4.81 -0.33 -10.87
C LEU A 116 -3.78 -1.46 -10.78
N ASN A 117 -3.11 -1.56 -9.64
CA ASN A 117 -2.22 -2.68 -9.35
C ASN A 117 -2.88 -3.55 -8.29
N LEU A 118 -3.02 -4.85 -8.56
CA LEU A 118 -3.54 -5.82 -7.61
C LEU A 118 -2.45 -6.86 -7.33
N ASN A 119 -2.11 -7.03 -6.07
CA ASN A 119 -1.11 -8.01 -5.62
C ASN A 119 -1.73 -8.92 -4.57
N VAL A 120 -1.39 -10.21 -4.61
CA VAL A 120 -1.78 -11.19 -3.59
C VAL A 120 -0.50 -11.84 -3.09
N LEU A 121 -0.21 -11.69 -1.80
CA LEU A 121 1.01 -12.17 -1.15
C LEU A 121 0.66 -13.04 0.04
N ILE A 122 1.43 -14.09 0.27
CA ILE A 122 1.34 -14.87 1.50
C ILE A 122 2.23 -14.21 2.54
N SER A 123 1.65 -13.73 3.64
CA SER A 123 2.41 -13.13 4.73
C SER A 123 1.60 -13.09 6.02
N GLU A 124 1.75 -14.13 6.84
CA GLU A 124 1.21 -14.14 8.21
C GLU A 124 1.83 -13.03 9.06
N GLU A 125 3.10 -12.70 8.81
CA GLU A 125 3.81 -11.64 9.51
C GLU A 125 3.13 -10.28 9.31
N LYS A 126 2.85 -9.88 8.05
CA LYS A 126 2.17 -8.61 7.77
C LYS A 126 0.75 -8.59 8.34
N ILE A 127 0.07 -9.73 8.39
CA ILE A 127 -1.25 -9.84 9.05
C ILE A 127 -1.11 -9.61 10.56
N ALA A 128 -0.16 -10.28 11.22
CA ALA A 128 0.06 -10.17 12.66
C ALA A 128 0.52 -8.77 13.09
N GLN A 129 1.30 -8.09 12.24
CA GLN A 129 1.73 -6.72 12.45
C GLN A 129 0.61 -5.69 12.27
N PHE A 130 -0.59 -6.07 11.82
CA PHE A 130 -1.66 -5.11 11.54
C PHE A 130 -1.91 -4.17 12.72
N ASP A 131 -1.97 -4.69 13.95
CA ASP A 131 -2.28 -3.88 15.13
C ASP A 131 -1.11 -2.99 15.57
N THR A 132 0.14 -3.40 15.33
CA THR A 132 1.36 -2.72 15.80
C THR A 132 2.06 -1.88 14.74
N GLU A 133 1.74 -2.05 13.45
CA GLU A 133 2.39 -1.32 12.36
C GLU A 133 1.99 0.16 12.35
N GLU A 134 3.00 1.01 12.49
CA GLU A 134 2.95 2.43 12.19
C GLU A 134 3.41 2.67 10.75
N TYR A 135 2.70 3.53 10.01
CA TYR A 135 3.07 3.83 8.64
C TYR A 135 4.17 4.90 8.62
N ALA A 136 5.33 4.56 8.08
CA ALA A 136 6.39 5.50 7.75
C ALA A 136 6.57 5.53 6.22
N GLN A 137 6.47 6.70 5.60
CA GLN A 137 6.51 6.88 4.14
C GLN A 137 7.88 6.51 3.51
N SER A 138 8.90 6.23 4.32
CA SER A 138 10.17 5.63 3.85
C SER A 138 10.05 4.16 3.46
N ASN A 139 8.97 3.47 3.84
CA ASN A 139 8.76 2.03 3.61
C ASN A 139 7.98 1.76 2.31
N THR A 140 8.38 2.40 1.21
CA THR A 140 8.01 1.87 -0.12
C THR A 140 8.87 0.63 -0.39
N GLU A 141 8.55 -0.47 0.30
CA GLU A 141 9.04 -1.79 -0.08
C GLU A 141 8.51 -2.03 -1.49
N ALA A 142 9.42 -1.99 -2.47
CA ALA A 142 9.11 -2.35 -3.84
C ALA A 142 8.76 -3.84 -3.85
N TYR A 143 7.48 -4.16 -3.68
CA TYR A 143 7.00 -5.51 -3.90
C TYR A 143 7.24 -5.82 -5.38
N GLU A 144 8.10 -6.80 -5.66
CA GLU A 144 8.36 -7.29 -7.02
C GLU A 144 7.02 -7.61 -7.68
N THR A 145 6.65 -6.74 -8.61
CA THR A 145 5.39 -6.86 -9.33
C THR A 145 5.53 -8.05 -10.26
N VAL A 146 4.77 -9.13 -10.01
CA VAL A 146 4.52 -10.12 -11.05
C VAL A 146 3.58 -9.49 -12.07
N SER A 147 4.14 -8.61 -12.90
CA SER A 147 3.45 -7.98 -14.02
C SER A 147 3.21 -9.05 -15.09
N ARG A 148 2.11 -9.81 -14.99
CA ARG A 148 1.60 -10.51 -16.16
C ARG A 148 0.94 -9.47 -17.08
N LYS A 149 1.73 -8.95 -18.02
CA LYS A 149 1.19 -8.26 -19.20
C LYS A 149 0.36 -9.28 -20.00
N VAL A 150 -0.95 -9.31 -19.78
CA VAL A 150 -1.85 -10.00 -20.68
C VAL A 150 -2.06 -9.09 -21.88
N ASN A 151 -1.28 -9.33 -22.95
CA ASN A 151 -1.52 -8.70 -24.24
C ASN A 151 -2.80 -9.32 -24.82
N ILE A 152 -3.91 -8.57 -24.80
CA ILE A 152 -5.10 -8.92 -25.58
C ILE A 152 -5.00 -8.16 -26.90
N THR A 153 -4.71 -8.90 -27.97
CA THR A 153 -4.85 -8.40 -29.35
C THR A 153 -6.34 -8.38 -29.68
N VAL A 154 -6.85 -7.21 -30.08
CA VAL A 154 -8.22 -7.03 -30.60
C VAL A 154 -8.36 -7.69 -31.97
#